data_AF-D3AIP9-F1
#
_entry.id   AF-D3AIP9-F1
#
_cell.length_a   1.000
_cell.length_b   1.000
_cell.length_c   1.000
_cell.angle_alpha   90.00
_cell.angle_beta   90.00
_cell.angle_gamma   90.00
#
_symmetry.space_group_name_H-M   'P 1'
#
loop_
_entity.id
_entity.type
_entity.pdbx_description
1 polymer ?
#
loop_
_entity_poly.entity_id
_entity_poly.type
_entity_poly.pdbx_seq_one_letter_code
_entity_poly.pdbx_strand_id
1 'polypeptide(L)'
;MIDDLFPLALDCGISPERFWELSIPDIIDIMECSRRQEERKVKRELMNLHFLARDIGQFTAVAIQGSDKVEIMELWDFFPDLFGREHEETEKKIQEKQLAEYKARFNDFAIRHNHARAGGGN
;
A
#
# COMPACT_ATOMS: atom_id res chain seq x y z
N MET A 1 -40.79 22.18 2.31
CA MET A 1 -39.90 23.34 2.59
C MET A 1 -39.01 23.13 3.81
N ILE A 2 -39.45 22.46 4.88
CA ILE A 2 -38.55 21.89 5.90
C ILE A 2 -38.74 20.38 6.03
N ASP A 3 -39.96 19.89 5.82
CA ASP A 3 -40.27 18.45 5.83
C ASP A 3 -39.52 17.67 4.73
N ASP A 4 -39.21 18.31 3.60
CA ASP A 4 -38.41 17.71 2.52
C ASP A 4 -36.93 17.52 2.93
N LEU A 5 -36.46 18.31 3.90
CA LEU A 5 -35.10 18.24 4.43
C LEU A 5 -34.98 17.14 5.49
N PHE A 6 -36.09 16.74 6.11
CA PHE A 6 -36.11 15.78 7.20
C PHE A 6 -35.50 14.41 6.79
N PRO A 7 -35.90 13.76 5.68
CA PRO A 7 -35.28 12.50 5.26
C PRO A 7 -33.77 12.63 5.00
N LEU A 8 -33.35 13.72 4.35
CA LEU A 8 -31.95 13.96 4.02
C LEU A 8 -31.09 14.22 5.28
N ALA A 9 -31.67 14.87 6.29
CA ALA A 9 -31.05 15.06 7.58
C ALA A 9 -30.86 13.72 8.31
N LEU A 10 -31.84 12.80 8.24
CA LEU A 10 -31.73 11.45 8.79
C LEU A 10 -30.61 10.65 8.10
N ASP A 11 -30.52 10.72 6.76
CA ASP A 11 -29.43 10.08 6.01
C ASP A 11 -28.05 10.60 6.42
N CYS A 12 -27.97 11.88 6.82
CA CYS A 12 -26.76 12.50 7.34
C CYS A 12 -26.50 12.21 8.83
N GLY A 13 -27.34 11.38 9.48
CA GLY A 13 -27.18 10.96 10.87
C GLY A 13 -27.77 11.92 11.90
N ILE A 14 -28.56 12.92 11.50
CA ILE A 14 -29.28 13.80 12.43
C ILE A 14 -30.47 13.00 12.99
N SER A 15 -30.62 12.95 14.33
CA SER A 15 -31.76 12.26 14.94
C SER A 15 -33.07 13.06 14.76
N PRO A 16 -34.24 12.40 14.77
CA PRO A 16 -35.53 13.09 14.67
C PRO A 16 -35.73 14.19 15.73
N GLU A 17 -35.31 13.93 16.97
CA GLU A 17 -35.43 14.88 18.08
C GLU A 17 -34.53 16.09 17.82
N ARG A 18 -33.31 15.85 17.35
CA ARG A 18 -32.33 16.90 17.09
C ARG A 18 -32.72 17.78 15.90
N PHE A 19 -33.36 17.22 14.88
CA PHE A 19 -33.74 17.97 13.68
C PHE A 19 -34.62 19.19 13.99
N TRP A 20 -35.62 19.02 14.85
CA TRP A 20 -36.55 20.11 15.20
C TRP A 20 -35.92 21.17 16.12
N GLU A 21 -34.78 20.86 16.74
CA GLU A 21 -33.99 21.81 17.54
C GLU A 21 -33.01 22.64 16.71
N LEU A 22 -32.70 22.20 15.48
CA LEU A 22 -31.72 22.83 14.62
C LEU A 22 -32.36 23.88 13.71
N SER A 23 -31.61 24.95 13.42
CA SER A 23 -32.02 25.87 12.37
C SER A 23 -31.76 25.27 10.99
N ILE A 24 -32.46 25.76 9.96
CA ILE A 24 -32.21 25.33 8.56
C ILE A 24 -30.73 25.48 8.16
N PRO A 25 -30.03 26.61 8.48
CA PRO A 25 -28.60 26.72 8.26
C PRO A 25 -27.76 25.62 8.94
N ASP A 26 -28.05 25.27 10.19
CA ASP A 26 -27.31 24.23 10.91
C ASP A 26 -27.47 22.87 10.22
N ILE A 27 -28.69 22.56 9.77
CA ILE A 27 -28.98 21.31 9.05
C ILE A 27 -28.19 21.28 7.74
N ILE A 28 -28.19 22.38 6.98
CA ILE A 28 -27.43 22.49 5.72
C ILE A 28 -25.94 22.31 5.99
N ASP A 29 -25.37 22.96 7.00
CA ASP A 29 -23.94 22.86 7.34
C ASP A 29 -23.53 21.42 7.70
N ILE A 30 -24.38 20.72 8.47
CA ILE A 30 -24.16 19.31 8.80
C ILE A 30 -24.21 18.45 7.55
N MET A 31 -25.23 18.64 6.69
CA MET A 31 -25.37 17.89 5.44
C MET A 31 -24.17 18.11 4.50
N GLU A 32 -23.69 19.34 4.39
CA GLU A 32 -22.48 19.64 3.62
C GLU A 32 -21.23 18.97 4.22
N CYS A 33 -21.11 18.96 5.54
CA CYS A 33 -20.04 18.26 6.23
C CYS A 33 -20.06 16.76 5.91
N SER A 34 -21.24 16.14 6.03
CA SER A 34 -21.45 14.72 5.69
C SER A 34 -21.09 14.43 4.24
N ARG A 35 -21.51 15.28 3.29
CA ARG A 35 -21.10 15.17 1.87
C ARG A 35 -19.58 15.23 1.72
N ARG A 36 -18.90 16.20 2.34
CA ARG A 36 -17.43 16.32 2.26
C ARG A 36 -16.73 15.10 2.86
N GLN A 37 -17.25 14.52 3.94
CA GLN A 37 -16.71 13.30 4.53
C GLN A 37 -16.91 12.10 3.61
N GLU A 38 -18.10 11.92 3.04
CA GLU A 38 -18.39 10.80 2.13
C GLU A 38 -17.56 10.90 0.84
N GLU A 39 -17.41 12.09 0.26
CA GLU A 39 -16.53 12.29 -0.90
C GLU A 39 -15.07 11.90 -0.59
N ARG A 40 -14.56 12.26 0.59
CA ARG A 40 -13.20 11.86 1.03
C ARG A 40 -13.11 10.36 1.27
N LYS A 41 -14.18 9.72 1.76
CA LYS A 41 -14.23 8.27 1.98
C LYS A 41 -14.22 7.53 0.64
N VAL A 42 -15.14 7.86 -0.27
CA VAL A 42 -15.23 7.25 -1.61
C VAL A 42 -13.92 7.44 -2.38
N LYS A 43 -13.33 8.65 -2.35
CA LYS A 43 -12.02 8.88 -2.99
C LYS A 43 -10.93 7.97 -2.46
N ARG A 44 -10.82 7.83 -1.13
CA ARG A 44 -9.85 6.92 -0.50
C ARG A 44 -10.11 5.47 -0.88
N GLU A 45 -11.36 5.03 -0.89
CA GLU A 45 -11.74 3.67 -1.26
C GLU A 45 -11.39 3.35 -2.72
N LEU A 46 -11.75 4.24 -3.64
CA LEU A 46 -11.40 4.09 -5.06
C LEU A 46 -9.89 4.09 -5.30
N MET A 47 -9.15 4.96 -4.59
CA MET A 47 -7.69 4.95 -4.64
C MET A 47 -7.12 3.61 -4.17
N ASN A 48 -7.57 3.10 -3.03
CA ASN A 48 -7.11 1.82 -2.48
C ASN A 48 -7.41 0.65 -3.42
N LEU A 49 -8.62 0.61 -4.01
CA LEU A 49 -9.01 -0.39 -4.99
C LEU A 49 -8.15 -0.32 -6.26
N HIS A 50 -7.85 0.89 -6.73
CA HIS A 50 -6.98 1.09 -7.88
C HIS A 50 -5.55 0.59 -7.62
N PHE A 51 -4.95 0.94 -6.47
CA PHE A 51 -3.63 0.43 -6.10
C PHE A 51 -3.63 -1.09 -5.95
N LEU A 52 -4.62 -1.67 -5.27
CA LEU A 52 -4.74 -3.12 -5.14
C LEU A 52 -4.84 -3.83 -6.50
N ALA A 53 -5.65 -3.32 -7.42
CA ALA A 53 -5.77 -3.90 -8.76
C ALA A 53 -4.45 -3.81 -9.54
N ARG A 54 -3.71 -2.70 -9.37
CA ARG A 54 -2.38 -2.52 -9.96
C ARG A 54 -1.38 -3.53 -9.41
N ASP A 55 -1.32 -3.70 -8.09
CA ASP A 55 -0.41 -4.64 -7.43
C ASP A 55 -0.68 -6.07 -7.90
N ILE A 56 -1.96 -6.47 -7.94
CA ILE A 56 -2.38 -7.76 -8.51
C ILE A 56 -1.89 -7.89 -9.96
N GLY A 57 -2.06 -6.86 -10.78
CA GLY A 57 -1.57 -6.83 -12.16
C GLY A 57 -0.05 -7.01 -12.27
N GLN A 58 0.71 -6.35 -11.40
CA GLN A 58 2.17 -6.46 -11.38
C GLN A 58 2.65 -7.85 -10.97
N PHE A 59 2.13 -8.40 -9.87
CA PHE A 59 2.54 -9.72 -9.40
C PHE A 59 2.08 -10.85 -10.33
N THR A 60 0.92 -10.71 -10.97
CA THR A 60 0.48 -11.67 -12.00
C THR A 60 1.36 -11.60 -13.25
N ALA A 61 1.78 -10.40 -13.67
CA ALA A 61 2.73 -10.25 -14.77
C ALA A 61 4.09 -10.90 -14.45
N VAL A 62 4.61 -10.71 -13.23
CA VAL A 62 5.84 -11.37 -12.75
C VAL A 62 5.70 -12.90 -12.80
N ALA A 63 4.56 -13.44 -12.34
CA ALA A 63 4.32 -14.88 -12.34
C ALA A 63 4.26 -15.48 -13.76
N ILE A 64 3.76 -14.73 -14.74
CA ILE A 64 3.61 -15.20 -16.13
C ILE A 64 4.89 -14.99 -16.95
N GLN A 65 5.54 -13.83 -16.81
CA GLN A 65 6.65 -13.41 -17.67
C GLN A 65 8.03 -13.64 -17.05
N GLY A 66 8.10 -13.82 -15.73
CA GLY A 66 9.32 -13.93 -14.95
C GLY A 66 9.76 -12.60 -14.32
N SER A 67 10.45 -12.68 -13.18
CA SER A 67 10.95 -11.52 -12.39
C SER A 67 11.86 -10.59 -13.17
N ASP A 68 12.56 -11.10 -14.17
CA ASP A 68 13.61 -10.36 -14.86
C ASP A 68 13.06 -9.41 -15.94
N LYS A 69 11.76 -9.52 -16.25
CA LYS A 69 11.09 -8.78 -17.33
C LYS A 69 10.07 -7.77 -16.84
N VAL A 70 9.71 -7.81 -15.57
CA VAL A 70 8.65 -6.99 -15.00
C VAL A 70 9.20 -6.19 -13.84
N GLU A 71 9.20 -4.87 -14.00
CA GLU A 71 9.53 -3.94 -12.92
C GLU A 71 8.31 -3.76 -12.02
N ILE A 72 8.49 -4.09 -10.74
CA ILE A 72 7.48 -3.88 -9.70
C ILE A 72 7.69 -2.49 -9.15
N MET A 73 6.62 -1.71 -9.12
CA MET A 73 6.57 -0.42 -8.43
C MET A 73 5.96 -0.63 -7.06
N GLU A 74 6.56 -0.02 -6.06
CA GLU A 74 6.22 -0.14 -4.65
C GLU A 74 5.66 1.19 -4.12
N LEU A 75 5.14 1.19 -2.90
CA LEU A 75 4.46 2.37 -2.34
C LEU A 75 5.33 3.62 -2.27
N TRP A 76 6.64 3.47 -2.00
CA TRP A 76 7.59 4.57 -1.96
C TRP A 76 7.85 5.21 -3.33
N ASP A 77 7.60 4.51 -4.44
CA ASP A 77 7.72 5.08 -5.79
C ASP A 77 6.61 6.10 -6.06
N PHE A 78 5.44 5.92 -5.43
CA PHE A 78 4.29 6.83 -5.55
C PHE A 78 4.25 7.88 -4.44
N PHE A 79 4.68 7.52 -3.25
CA PHE A 79 4.60 8.36 -2.06
C PHE A 79 5.95 8.42 -1.33
N PRO A 80 7.01 8.95 -1.97
CA PRO A 80 8.36 8.96 -1.41
C PRO A 80 8.44 9.74 -0.10
N ASP A 81 7.67 10.82 0.04
CA ASP A 81 7.62 11.63 1.25
C ASP A 81 7.02 10.89 2.45
N LEU A 82 6.18 9.88 2.20
CA LEU A 82 5.52 9.10 3.24
C LEU A 82 6.29 7.82 3.59
N PHE A 83 6.92 7.17 2.61
CA PHE A 83 7.53 5.84 2.76
C PHE A 83 9.04 5.80 2.48
N GLY A 84 9.72 6.94 2.47
CA GLY A 84 11.16 7.01 2.18
C GLY A 84 12.02 6.21 3.17
N ARG A 85 11.62 6.11 4.44
CA ARG A 85 12.38 5.33 5.44
C ARG A 85 12.27 3.83 5.19
N GLU A 86 11.07 3.38 4.86
CA GLU A 86 10.75 1.99 4.54
C GLU A 86 11.49 1.54 3.28
N HIS A 87 11.64 2.44 2.31
CA HIS A 87 12.48 2.21 1.13
C HIS A 87 13.92 1.93 1.53
N GLU A 88 14.56 2.81 2.30
CA GLU A 88 15.95 2.64 2.75
C GLU A 88 16.16 1.35 3.56
N GLU A 89 15.21 1.01 4.44
CA GLU A 89 15.28 -0.23 5.23
C GLU A 89 15.16 -1.48 4.34
N THR A 90 14.30 -1.42 3.33
CA THR A 90 14.11 -2.53 2.38
C THR A 90 15.36 -2.72 1.52
N GLU A 91 15.93 -1.63 1.00
CA GLU A 91 17.19 -1.68 0.24
C GLU A 91 18.33 -2.29 1.07
N LYS A 92 18.48 -1.88 2.34
CA LYS A 92 19.49 -2.47 3.24
C LYS A 92 19.29 -3.97 3.41
N LYS A 93 18.05 -4.43 3.64
CA LYS A 93 17.75 -5.87 3.75
C LYS A 93 18.06 -6.64 2.47
N ILE A 94 17.77 -6.05 1.31
CA ILE A 94 18.11 -6.64 0.00
C ILE A 94 19.63 -6.79 -0.12
N GLN A 95 20.39 -5.73 0.19
CA GLN A 95 21.85 -5.75 0.15
C GLN A 95 22.45 -6.77 1.11
N GLU A 96 21.95 -6.85 2.36
CA GLU A 96 22.38 -7.83 3.35
C GLU A 96 22.14 -9.27 2.88
N LYS A 97 20.97 -9.53 2.28
CA LYS A 97 20.63 -10.83 1.73
C LYS A 97 21.55 -11.21 0.56
N GLN A 98 21.78 -10.29 -0.38
CA GLN A 98 22.70 -10.51 -1.50
C GLN A 98 24.13 -10.78 -1.01
N LEU A 99 24.59 -10.05 0.00
CA LEU A 99 25.91 -10.25 0.60
C LEU A 99 26.02 -11.62 1.29
N ALA A 100 24.98 -12.06 2.00
CA ALA A 100 24.94 -13.37 2.62
C ALA A 100 25.00 -14.51 1.58
N GLU A 101 24.24 -14.39 0.49
CA GLU A 101 24.27 -15.34 -0.63
C GLU A 101 25.64 -15.38 -1.30
N TYR A 102 26.28 -14.23 -1.52
CA TYR A 102 27.62 -14.15 -2.07
C TYR A 102 28.66 -14.84 -1.17
N LYS A 103 28.63 -14.55 0.15
CA LYS A 103 29.52 -15.19 1.13
C LYS A 103 29.35 -16.71 1.17
N ALA A 104 28.10 -17.19 1.10
CA ALA A 104 27.81 -18.62 1.06
C ALA A 104 28.40 -19.29 -0.19
N ARG A 105 28.21 -18.68 -1.38
CA ARG A 105 28.80 -19.17 -2.64
C ARG A 105 30.33 -19.18 -2.60
N PHE A 106 30.93 -18.13 -2.03
CA PHE A 106 32.37 -18.03 -1.89
C PHE A 106 32.94 -19.10 -0.96
N ASN A 107 32.31 -19.33 0.19
CA ASN A 107 32.73 -20.37 1.13
C ASN A 107 32.64 -21.77 0.52
N ASP A 108 31.55 -22.08 -0.18
CA ASP A 108 31.38 -23.36 -0.89
C ASP A 108 32.47 -23.55 -1.96
N PHE A 109 32.78 -22.50 -2.73
CA PHE A 109 33.89 -22.52 -3.69
C PHE A 109 35.24 -22.80 -3.02
N ALA A 110 35.55 -22.11 -1.92
CA ALA A 110 36.81 -22.30 -1.18
C ALA A 110 36.94 -23.73 -0.63
N ILE A 111 35.86 -24.30 -0.09
CA ILE A 111 35.81 -25.68 0.41
C ILE A 111 36.12 -26.67 -0.73
N ARG A 112 35.44 -26.56 -1.86
CA ARG A 112 35.66 -27.44 -3.03
C ARG A 112 37.11 -27.37 -3.53
N HIS A 113 37.66 -26.16 -3.64
CA HIS A 113 39.02 -25.95 -4.12
C HIS A 113 40.07 -26.50 -3.14
N ASN A 114 39.84 -26.36 -1.82
CA ASN A 114 40.72 -26.93 -0.80
C ASN A 114 40.68 -28.46 -0.79
N HIS A 115 39.50 -29.08 -0.93
CA HIS A 115 39.37 -30.53 -1.07
C HIS A 115 40.10 -31.07 -2.31
N ALA A 116 40.02 -30.37 -3.45
CA ALA A 116 40.72 -30.74 -4.67
C ALA A 116 42.25 -30.69 -4.51
N ARG A 117 42.79 -29.75 -3.72
CA ARG A 117 44.23 -29.65 -3.42
C ARG A 117 44.73 -30.67 -2.41
N ALA A 118 43.91 -31.01 -1.41
CA ALA A 118 44.25 -32.02 -0.40
C ALA A 118 44.22 -33.46 -0.95
N GLY A 119 43.41 -33.73 -1.99
CA GLY A 119 43.31 -35.05 -2.63
C GLY A 119 44.33 -35.34 -3.74
N GLY A 120 45.21 -34.37 -4.08
CA GLY A 120 46.22 -34.50 -5.15
C GLY A 120 47.60 -34.99 -4.68
N GLY A 121 47.73 -35.40 -3.42
CA GLY A 121 48.96 -35.99 -2.88
C GLY A 121 48.84 -37.50 -2.75
N ASN A 122 49.08 -38.22 -3.86
CA ASN A 122 49.55 -39.61 -3.91
C ASN A 122 50.17 -39.87 -5.29
#